data_AF-W4VQQ0-F1
#
_entry.id   AF-W4VQQ0-F1
#
_cell.length_a   1.000
_cell.length_b   1.000
_cell.length_c   1.000
_cell.angle_alpha   90.00
_cell.angle_beta   90.00
_cell.angle_gamma   90.00
#
_symmetry.space_group_name_H-M   'P 1'
#
loop_
_entity.id
_entity.type
_entity.pdbx_description
1 polymer ?
#
loop_
_entity_poly.entity_id
_entity_poly.type
_entity_poly.pdbx_seq_one_letter_code
_entity_poly.pdbx_strand_id
1 'polypeptide(L)'
;MVEELEEMGIKLMISIWPTIDQNSDNYPKMLERGLLVQTERGVPITMDFLGNNGFMDPTNPDTREYIWNIIKQNYYDNGGANLLAR
;
A
#
# COMPACT_ATOMS: atom_id res chain seq x y z
N MET A 1 -19.24 8.18 -7.19
CA MET A 1 -18.96 7.73 -5.80
C MET A 1 -18.30 8.82 -4.97
N VAL A 2 -17.03 9.22 -5.21
CA VAL A 2 -16.37 10.23 -4.36
C VAL A 2 -17.11 11.57 -4.40
N GLU A 3 -17.42 12.07 -5.60
CA GLU A 3 -18.19 13.31 -5.79
C GLU A 3 -19.59 13.23 -5.16
N GLU A 4 -20.30 12.11 -5.36
CA GLU A 4 -21.63 11.87 -4.78
C GLU A 4 -21.61 11.88 -3.24
N LEU A 5 -20.62 11.25 -2.61
CA LEU A 5 -20.46 11.30 -1.15
C LEU A 5 -20.16 12.71 -0.65
N GLU A 6 -19.36 13.48 -1.40
CA GLU A 6 -19.07 14.88 -1.09
C GLU A 6 -20.33 15.75 -1.18
N GLU A 7 -21.18 15.56 -2.20
CA GLU A 7 -22.48 16.22 -2.35
C GLU A 7 -23.43 15.90 -1.18
N MET A 8 -23.30 14.70 -0.58
CA MET A 8 -24.03 14.30 0.62
C MET A 8 -23.41 14.82 1.92
N GLY A 9 -22.27 15.52 1.87
CA GLY A 9 -21.53 16.00 3.05
C GLY A 9 -20.77 14.89 3.80
N ILE A 10 -20.49 13.76 3.15
CA ILE A 10 -19.81 12.60 3.73
C ILE A 10 -18.35 12.56 3.25
N LYS A 11 -17.40 12.44 4.20
CA LYS A 11 -15.98 12.28 3.88
C LYS A 11 -15.59 10.81 3.80
N LEU A 12 -15.10 10.40 2.63
CA LEU A 12 -14.61 9.05 2.40
C LEU A 12 -13.22 8.84 3.01
N MET A 13 -13.02 7.69 3.64
CA MET A 13 -11.72 7.24 4.14
C MET A 13 -11.40 5.84 3.60
N ILE A 14 -10.20 5.66 3.07
CA ILE A 14 -9.76 4.40 2.46
C ILE A 14 -8.80 3.69 3.41
N SER A 15 -9.03 2.39 3.63
CA SER A 15 -8.09 1.53 4.35
C SER A 15 -6.90 1.20 3.45
N ILE A 16 -5.70 1.52 3.91
CA ILE A 16 -4.44 1.17 3.24
C ILE A 16 -3.70 0.15 4.11
N TRP A 17 -3.42 -1.01 3.53
CA TRP A 17 -2.61 -2.04 4.18
C TRP A 17 -1.15 -1.93 3.71
N PRO A 18 -0.17 -2.18 4.61
CA PRO A 18 1.24 -2.17 4.26
C PRO A 18 1.70 -3.48 3.59
N THR A 19 0.78 -4.44 3.40
CA THR A 19 1.04 -5.75 2.79
C THR A 19 1.01 -5.68 1.28
N ILE A 20 2.02 -6.27 0.64
CA ILE A 20 2.12 -6.47 -0.80
C ILE A 20 2.07 -7.97 -1.06
N ASP A 21 0.99 -8.43 -1.69
CA ASP A 21 0.83 -9.84 -2.07
C ASP A 21 1.83 -10.23 -3.15
N GLN A 22 2.39 -11.45 -3.07
CA GLN A 22 3.35 -11.99 -4.05
C GLN A 22 2.84 -12.00 -5.50
N ASN A 23 1.53 -12.05 -5.71
CA ASN A 23 0.91 -12.02 -7.04
C ASN A 23 0.60 -10.59 -7.53
N SER A 24 0.86 -9.56 -6.73
CA SER A 24 0.69 -8.17 -7.14
C SER A 24 1.77 -7.74 -8.13
N ASP A 25 1.42 -6.95 -9.14
CA ASP A 25 2.38 -6.31 -10.06
C ASP A 25 3.41 -5.40 -9.35
N ASN A 26 3.12 -5.00 -8.10
CA ASN A 26 4.04 -4.21 -7.29
C ASN A 26 5.12 -5.07 -6.62
N TYR A 27 4.83 -6.33 -6.31
CA TYR A 27 5.73 -7.20 -5.56
C TYR A 27 7.09 -7.38 -6.23
N PRO A 28 7.21 -7.81 -7.51
CA PRO A 28 8.51 -8.00 -8.13
C PRO A 28 9.31 -6.69 -8.22
N LYS A 29 8.64 -5.56 -8.49
CA LYS A 29 9.28 -4.24 -8.57
C LYS A 29 9.83 -3.79 -7.22
N MET A 30 9.07 -4.01 -6.15
CA MET A 30 9.48 -3.66 -4.80
C MET A 30 10.56 -4.60 -4.27
N LEU A 31 10.50 -5.88 -4.63
CA LEU A 31 11.50 -6.87 -4.27
C LEU A 31 12.85 -6.57 -4.93
N GLU A 32 12.87 -6.32 -6.25
CA GLU A 32 14.09 -6.00 -7.00
C GLU A 32 14.77 -4.73 -6.47
N ARG A 33 13.99 -3.76 -6.00
CA ARG A 33 14.46 -2.48 -5.46
C ARG A 33 14.77 -2.52 -3.95
N GLY A 34 14.58 -3.66 -3.27
CA GLY A 34 14.83 -3.78 -1.84
C GLY A 34 13.88 -2.93 -0.97
N LEU A 35 12.63 -2.76 -1.39
CA LEU A 35 11.63 -1.92 -0.70
C LEU A 35 10.74 -2.69 0.30
N LEU A 36 10.92 -4.02 0.38
CA LEU A 36 10.18 -4.90 1.28
C LEU A 36 11.03 -5.27 2.49
N VAL A 37 10.37 -5.42 3.64
CA VAL A 37 10.97 -6.00 4.84
C VAL A 37 11.49 -7.40 4.52
N GLN A 38 12.73 -7.69 4.92
CA GLN A 38 13.38 -8.98 4.70
C GLN A 38 13.22 -9.91 5.91
N THR A 39 13.21 -11.21 5.64
CA THR A 39 13.26 -12.24 6.69
C THR A 39 14.68 -12.77 6.82
N GLU A 40 15.21 -12.80 8.04
CA GLU A 40 16.56 -13.35 8.30
C GLU A 40 16.68 -14.85 7.99
N ARG A 41 15.57 -15.60 8.10
CA ARG A 41 15.51 -17.05 7.86
C ARG A 41 14.14 -17.45 7.32
N GLY A 42 14.10 -18.53 6.54
CA GLY A 42 12.87 -19.12 6.04
C GLY A 42 12.40 -18.51 4.72
N VAL A 43 11.10 -18.69 4.43
CA VAL A 43 10.47 -18.15 3.22
C VAL A 43 10.23 -16.64 3.42
N PRO A 44 10.48 -15.79 2.41
CA PRO A 44 10.31 -14.33 2.52
C PRO A 44 8.83 -13.91 2.48
N ILE A 45 8.07 -14.37 3.48
CA ILE A 45 6.67 -14.04 3.73
C ILE A 45 6.61 -13.46 5.15
N THR A 46 6.09 -12.25 5.29
CA THR A 46 5.96 -11.57 6.58
C THR A 46 4.54 -11.63 7.14
N MET A 47 3.55 -11.92 6.29
CA MET A 47 2.14 -12.12 6.69
C MET A 47 1.43 -13.07 5.70
N ASP A 48 0.66 -14.03 6.21
CA ASP A 48 -0.07 -15.05 5.43
C ASP A 48 -1.59 -14.83 5.39
N PHE A 49 -2.05 -13.60 5.69
CA PHE A 49 -3.47 -13.26 5.72
C PHE A 49 -4.00 -12.98 4.32
N LEU A 50 -4.95 -13.81 3.88
CA LEU A 50 -5.59 -13.75 2.55
C LEU A 50 -4.60 -13.78 1.36
N GLY A 51 -3.39 -14.30 1.58
CA GLY A 51 -2.33 -14.34 0.59
C GLY A 51 -0.94 -14.41 1.23
N ASN A 52 0.08 -14.67 0.42
CA ASN A 52 1.47 -14.63 0.86
C ASN A 52 2.00 -13.21 0.65
N ASN A 53 2.15 -12.46 1.73
CA ASN A 53 2.45 -11.03 1.68
C ASN A 53 3.85 -10.72 2.23
N GLY A 54 4.48 -9.70 1.62
CA GLY A 54 5.60 -8.96 2.21
C GLY A 54 5.12 -7.61 2.74
N PHE A 55 5.64 -7.15 3.88
CA PHE A 55 5.43 -5.78 4.32
C PHE A 55 6.34 -4.83 3.54
N MET A 56 5.79 -3.69 3.11
CA MET A 56 6.61 -2.55 2.72
C MET A 56 7.49 -2.12 3.90
N ASP A 57 8.73 -1.73 3.64
CA ASP A 57 9.63 -1.19 4.66
C ASP A 57 9.45 0.33 4.82
N PRO A 58 8.73 0.83 5.86
CA PRO A 58 8.52 2.26 6.04
C PRO A 58 9.78 3.00 6.51
N THR A 59 10.83 2.29 6.95
CA THR A 59 12.09 2.91 7.40
C THR A 59 12.92 3.40 6.21
N ASN A 60 12.79 2.70 5.07
CA ASN A 60 13.38 3.09 3.79
C ASN A 60 12.65 4.31 3.18
N PRO A 61 13.32 5.47 2.96
CA PRO A 61 12.71 6.64 2.33
C PRO A 61 12.16 6.37 0.92
N ASP A 62 12.85 5.55 0.13
CA ASP A 62 12.44 5.24 -1.24
C ASP A 62 11.14 4.43 -1.26
N THR A 63 10.93 3.58 -0.25
CA THR A 63 9.68 2.85 -0.07
C THR A 63 8.54 3.79 0.24
N ARG A 64 8.74 4.76 1.16
CA ARG A 64 7.71 5.75 1.50
C ARG A 64 7.29 6.57 0.29
N GLU A 65 8.26 7.02 -0.50
CA GLU A 65 7.98 7.75 -1.74
C GLU A 65 7.23 6.88 -2.76
N TYR A 66 7.69 5.65 -2.99
CA TYR A 66 7.04 4.74 -3.94
C TYR A 66 5.58 4.44 -3.57
N ILE A 67 5.33 4.11 -2.30
CA ILE A 67 3.98 3.80 -1.80
C ILE A 67 3.09 5.06 -1.86
N TRP A 68 3.61 6.22 -1.45
CA TRP A 68 2.86 7.47 -1.56
C TRP A 68 2.48 7.79 -3.00
N ASN A 69 3.39 7.62 -3.97
CA ASN A 69 3.09 7.89 -5.37
C ASN A 69 1.96 6.99 -5.90
N ILE A 70 1.95 5.70 -5.53
CA ILE A 70 0.86 4.78 -5.86
C ILE A 70 -0.46 5.25 -5.23
N ILE A 71 -0.46 5.56 -3.93
CA ILE A 71 -1.67 6.00 -3.23
C ILE A 71 -2.18 7.32 -3.82
N LYS A 72 -1.28 8.25 -4.10
CA LYS A 72 -1.60 9.56 -4.64
C LYS A 72 -2.29 9.42 -6.00
N GLN A 73 -1.68 8.67 -6.91
CA GLN A 73 -2.23 8.44 -8.25
C GLN A 73 -3.60 7.74 -8.24
N ASN A 74 -3.80 6.76 -7.34
CA ASN A 74 -4.99 5.92 -7.37
C ASN A 74 -6.15 6.44 -6.50
N TYR A 75 -5.86 7.19 -5.43
CA TYR A 75 -6.89 7.63 -4.49
C TYR A 75 -6.91 9.15 -4.28
N TYR A 76 -5.75 9.74 -3.98
CA TYR A 76 -5.70 11.16 -3.62
C TYR A 76 -6.11 12.07 -4.78
N ASP A 77 -5.56 11.81 -5.97
CA ASP A 77 -5.80 12.61 -7.17
C ASP A 77 -7.22 12.40 -7.74
N ASN A 78 -7.92 11.33 -7.33
CA ASN A 78 -9.28 10.98 -7.77
C ASN A 78 -10.38 11.55 -6.85
N GLY A 79 -10.11 12.65 -6.15
CA GLY A 79 -11.12 13.37 -5.35
C GLY A 79 -10.86 13.41 -3.84
N GLY A 80 -9.62 13.19 -3.39
CA GLY A 80 -9.20 13.58 -2.03
C GLY A 80 -9.77 12.73 -0.90
N ALA A 81 -9.71 11.40 -1.02
CA ALA A 81 -10.08 10.54 0.10
C ALA A 81 -9.06 10.63 1.25
N ASN A 82 -9.56 10.65 2.50
CA ASN A 82 -8.72 10.51 3.67
C ASN A 82 -8.13 9.08 3.72
N LEU A 83 -6.95 8.92 4.30
CA LEU A 83 -6.27 7.64 4.36
C LEU A 83 -6.21 7.11 5.78
N LEU A 84 -6.64 5.87 5.97
CA LEU A 84 -6.44 5.11 7.20
C LEU A 84 -5.40 4.04 6.94
N ALA A 85 -4.16 4.28 7.39
CA ALA A 85 -3.15 3.24 7.46
C ALA A 85 -3.45 2.32 8.64
N ARG A 86 -3.45 1.00 8.41
CA ARG A 86 -3.61 -0.03 9.45
C ARG A 86 -2.40 -0.94 9.50
#